data_AF-A0A9D4M9I6-F1
#
_entry.id   AF-A0A9D4M9I6-F1
#
_cell.length_a   1.000
_cell.length_b   1.000
_cell.length_c   1.000
_cell.angle_alpha   90.00
_cell.angle_beta   90.00
_cell.angle_gamma   90.00
#
_symmetry.space_group_name_H-M   'P 1'
#
loop_
_entity.id
_entity.type
_entity.pdbx_description
1 polymer ?
#
loop_
_entity_poly.entity_id
_entity_poly.type
_entity_poly.pdbx_seq_one_letter_code
_entity_poly.pdbx_strand_id
1 'polypeptide(L)'
;MGMIPLTVTTRSALAADGVQRQLLVEPEGVPKQYSNLVLVDLKNQTTFSQVVDIFMPQTVVAGSQRIVVSAIGDLLGPTVNNLDKLLQMPTGCCEQT
;
A
#
# COMPACT_ATOMS: atom_id res chain seq x y z
N MET A 1 -3.74 -7.28 7.53
CA MET A 1 -2.77 -6.96 8.61
C MET A 1 -2.70 -5.44 8.77
N GLY A 2 -2.12 -4.91 9.86
CA GLY A 2 -2.21 -3.49 10.20
C GLY A 2 -1.71 -3.15 11.61
N MET A 3 -2.07 -1.96 12.10
CA MET A 3 -1.63 -1.46 13.41
C MET A 3 -2.45 -2.08 14.55
N ILE A 4 -1.77 -2.72 15.50
CA ILE A 4 -2.39 -3.33 16.68
C ILE A 4 -1.84 -2.65 17.94
N PRO A 5 -2.70 -2.23 18.89
CA PRO A 5 -2.23 -1.65 20.14
C PRO A 5 -1.67 -2.73 21.07
N LEU A 6 -0.44 -2.53 21.54
CA LEU A 6 0.19 -3.26 22.63
C LEU A 6 0.13 -2.41 23.90
N THR A 7 -0.41 -2.99 24.97
CA THR A 7 -0.49 -2.32 26.28
C THR A 7 0.32 -3.08 27.31
N VAL A 8 1.30 -2.42 27.93
CA VAL A 8 2.10 -2.95 29.03
C VAL A 8 1.67 -2.22 30.29
N THR A 9 1.22 -2.95 31.30
CA THR A 9 0.87 -2.36 32.60
C THR A 9 1.74 -2.95 33.70
N THR A 10 2.19 -2.10 34.62
CA THR A 10 2.92 -2.50 35.82
C THR A 10 2.07 -2.11 37.02
N ARG A 11 2.09 -2.97 38.05
CA ARG A 11 1.36 -2.72 39.31
C ARG A 11 2.26 -3.05 40.49
N SER A 12 2.25 -2.17 41.48
CA SER A 12 2.87 -2.36 42.79
C SER A 12 1.82 -2.13 43.88
N ALA A 13 2.18 -2.35 45.15
CA ALA A 13 1.27 -2.14 46.28
C ALA A 13 0.77 -0.69 46.45
N LEU A 14 1.47 0.29 45.87
CA LEU A 14 1.19 1.72 46.06
C LEU A 14 0.84 2.46 44.75
N ALA A 15 1.17 1.90 43.59
CA ALA A 15 1.01 2.57 42.30
C ALA A 15 0.85 1.59 41.14
N ALA A 16 0.26 2.07 40.05
CA ALA A 16 0.17 1.37 38.78
C ALA A 16 0.56 2.32 37.63
N ASP A 17 1.24 1.79 36.61
CA ASP A 17 1.60 2.52 35.39
C ASP A 17 1.23 1.68 34.15
N GLY A 18 1.03 2.34 33.01
CA GLY A 18 0.60 1.72 31.78
C GLY A 18 1.10 2.46 30.55
N VAL A 19 1.74 1.74 29.62
CA VAL A 19 2.20 2.26 28.34
C VAL A 19 1.51 1.53 27.20
N GLN A 20 0.94 2.30 26.26
CA GLN A 20 0.37 1.78 25.03
C GLN A 20 1.21 2.19 23.82
N ARG A 21 1.54 1.23 22.95
CA ARG A 21 2.29 1.43 21.69
C ARG A 21 1.59 0.71 20.54
N GLN A 22 1.75 1.23 19.32
CA GLN A 22 1.21 0.57 18.14
C GLN A 22 2.27 -0.35 17.53
N LEU A 23 1.89 -1.59 17.23
CA LEU A 23 2.71 -2.56 16.51
C LEU A 23 2.16 -2.71 15.09
N LEU A 24 3.00 -2.46 14.08
CA LEU A 24 2.67 -2.78 12.70
C LEU A 24 2.86 -4.28 12.48
N VAL A 25 1.77 -4.98 12.16
CA VAL A 25 1.83 -6.39 11.75
C VAL A 25 1.80 -6.45 10.23
N GLU A 26 2.81 -7.11 9.66
CA GLU A 26 2.97 -7.32 8.22
C GLU A 26 2.89 -8.82 7.87
N PRO A 27 2.43 -9.16 6.66
CA PRO A 27 2.37 -10.54 6.20
C PRO A 27 3.76 -11.12 5.99
N GLU A 28 3.85 -12.44 6.16
CA GLU A 28 5.04 -13.19 5.83
C GLU A 28 5.31 -13.21 4.31
N GLY A 29 6.54 -13.59 3.95
CA GLY A 29 6.96 -13.70 2.56
C GLY A 29 7.48 -12.39 1.96
N VAL A 30 7.46 -12.32 0.63
CA VAL A 30 8.00 -11.17 -0.13
C VAL A 30 6.83 -10.39 -0.74
N PRO A 31 6.75 -9.06 -0.53
CA PRO A 31 5.68 -8.25 -1.12
C PRO A 31 5.80 -8.26 -2.65
N LYS A 32 4.66 -8.46 -3.32
CA LYS A 32 4.53 -8.36 -4.78
C LYS A 32 3.37 -7.46 -5.11
N GLN A 33 3.60 -6.52 -6.02
CA GLN A 33 2.59 -5.60 -6.53
C GLN A 33 2.48 -5.73 -8.04
N TYR A 34 1.24 -5.75 -8.53
CA TYR A 34 0.91 -5.78 -9.95
C TYR A 34 0.06 -4.56 -10.28
N SER A 35 0.30 -3.93 -11.43
CA SER A 35 -0.41 -2.74 -11.86
C SER A 35 -1.05 -3.00 -13.22
N ASN A 36 -2.33 -2.67 -13.34
CA ASN A 36 -3.08 -2.69 -14.60
C ASN A 36 -3.49 -1.24 -14.93
N LEU A 37 -3.20 -0.81 -16.15
CA LEU A 37 -3.43 0.55 -16.61
C LEU A 37 -4.54 0.55 -17.65
N VAL A 38 -5.51 1.46 -17.48
CA VAL A 38 -6.60 1.69 -18.41
C VAL A 38 -6.58 3.16 -18.82
N LEU A 39 -6.45 3.41 -20.12
CA LEU A 39 -6.59 4.75 -20.67
C LEU A 39 -8.06 4.99 -21.04
N VAL A 40 -8.64 6.05 -20.49
CA VAL A 40 -10.03 6.44 -20.75
C VAL A 40 -10.06 7.68 -21.64
N ASP A 41 -10.65 7.56 -22.84
CA ASP A 41 -10.92 8.69 -23.73
C ASP A 41 -12.44 8.86 -23.90
N LEU A 42 -12.95 10.02 -23.45
CA LEU A 42 -14.37 10.38 -23.49
C LEU A 42 -14.72 11.37 -24.60
N LYS A 43 -13.83 11.64 -25.57
CA LYS A 43 -14.09 12.62 -26.64
C LYS A 43 -15.38 12.36 -27.42
N ASN A 44 -15.72 11.09 -27.63
CA ASN A 44 -16.88 10.66 -28.42
C ASN A 44 -17.94 9.92 -27.60
N GLN A 45 -17.78 9.83 -26.27
CA GLN A 45 -18.65 9.05 -25.39
C GLN A 45 -18.82 9.77 -24.05
N THR A 46 -20.03 9.71 -23.48
CA THR A 46 -20.32 10.33 -22.19
C THR A 46 -20.08 9.40 -21.01
N THR A 47 -19.93 8.10 -21.25
CA THR A 47 -19.73 7.08 -20.23
C THR A 47 -18.68 6.07 -20.69
N PHE A 48 -17.93 5.53 -19.74
CA PHE A 48 -16.94 4.49 -19.95
C PHE A 48 -17.13 3.38 -18.92
N SER A 49 -17.04 2.13 -19.36
CA SER A 49 -17.07 0.96 -18.49
C SER A 49 -16.15 -0.10 -19.05
N GLN A 50 -15.29 -0.67 -18.20
CA GLN A 50 -14.40 -1.76 -18.55
C GLN A 50 -14.27 -2.72 -17.37
N VAL A 51 -14.25 -4.02 -17.69
CA VAL A 51 -13.94 -5.07 -16.72
C VAL A 51 -12.43 -5.28 -16.71
N VAL A 52 -11.84 -5.29 -15.51
CA VAL A 52 -10.41 -5.56 -15.30
C VAL A 52 -10.29 -6.81 -14.45
N ASP A 53 -9.78 -7.87 -15.05
CA ASP A 53 -9.54 -9.13 -14.36
C ASP A 53 -8.26 -9.04 -13.50
N ILE A 54 -8.38 -9.40 -12.23
CA ILE A 54 -7.26 -9.38 -11.28
C ILE A 54 -6.83 -10.81 -11.00
N PHE A 55 -5.65 -11.17 -11.48
CA PHE A 55 -5.06 -12.48 -11.25
C PHE A 55 -4.13 -12.42 -10.03
N MET A 56 -4.36 -13.30 -9.06
CA MET A 56 -3.44 -13.50 -7.95
C MET A 56 -2.70 -14.83 -8.10
N PRO A 57 -1.39 -14.88 -7.81
CA PRO A 57 -0.65 -16.13 -7.84
C PRO A 57 -1.16 -17.08 -6.76
N GLN A 58 -1.07 -18.39 -7.00
CA GLN A 58 -1.50 -19.40 -6.02
C GLN A 58 -0.68 -19.39 -4.73
N THR A 59 0.51 -18.80 -4.74
CA THR A 59 1.41 -18.68 -3.58
C THR A 59 1.10 -17.46 -2.71
N VAL A 60 -0.10 -16.88 -2.82
CA VAL A 60 -0.47 -15.70 -2.05
C VAL A 60 -0.72 -16.05 -0.59
N VAL A 61 -0.20 -15.22 0.32
CA VAL A 61 -0.43 -15.37 1.76
C VAL A 61 -1.86 -14.95 2.09
N ALA A 62 -2.58 -15.75 2.87
CA ALA A 62 -3.95 -15.45 3.24
C ALA A 62 -4.04 -14.13 4.05
N GLY A 63 -4.93 -13.22 3.63
CA GLY A 63 -5.13 -11.93 4.28
C GLY A 63 -4.07 -10.87 3.96
N SER A 64 -3.11 -11.15 3.06
CA SER A 64 -2.15 -10.17 2.54
C SER A 64 -2.66 -9.45 1.29
N GLN A 65 -3.76 -9.94 0.70
CA GLN A 65 -4.33 -9.40 -0.53
C GLN A 65 -4.82 -7.97 -0.33
N ARG A 66 -4.45 -7.07 -1.25
CA ARG A 66 -4.95 -5.69 -1.29
C ARG A 66 -5.12 -5.25 -2.74
N ILE A 67 -6.23 -4.59 -3.02
CA ILE A 67 -6.51 -3.96 -4.31
C ILE A 67 -6.64 -2.45 -4.07
N VAL A 68 -6.00 -1.65 -4.92
CA VAL A 68 -6.10 -0.19 -4.92
C VAL A 68 -6.44 0.24 -6.34
N VAL A 69 -7.47 1.08 -6.46
CA VAL A 69 -7.88 1.67 -7.73
C VAL A 69 -7.69 3.18 -7.63
N SER A 70 -7.04 3.77 -8.62
CA SER A 70 -6.87 5.21 -8.76
C SER A 70 -7.27 5.63 -10.17
N ALA A 71 -7.84 6.83 -10.29
CA ALA A 71 -8.19 7.46 -11.56
C ALA A 71 -7.63 8.88 -11.55
N ILE A 72 -6.98 9.28 -12.64
CA ILE A 72 -6.31 10.57 -12.74
C ILE A 72 -6.67 11.20 -14.07
N GLY A 73 -7.09 12.46 -14.05
CA GLY A 73 -7.52 13.21 -15.25
C GLY A 73 -6.37 13.78 -16.09
N ASP A 74 -5.14 13.66 -15.61
CA ASP A 74 -3.92 14.07 -16.29
C ASP A 74 -2.93 12.90 -16.30
N LEU A 75 -2.41 12.58 -17.48
CA LEU A 75 -1.45 11.51 -17.70
C LEU A 75 -0.17 11.70 -16.86
N LEU A 76 0.25 12.95 -16.62
CA LEU A 76 1.48 13.26 -15.89
C LEU A 76 1.24 13.55 -14.40
N GLY A 77 -0.01 13.72 -13.99
CA GLY A 77 -0.41 13.96 -12.61
C GLY A 77 0.17 12.98 -11.56
N PRO A 78 0.19 11.65 -11.79
CA PRO A 78 0.80 10.72 -10.82
C PRO A 78 2.31 10.82 -10.76
N THR A 79 2.96 11.10 -11.90
CA THR A 79 4.42 11.16 -12.01
C THR A 79 4.95 12.34 -11.22
N VAL A 80 4.41 13.55 -11.43
CA VAL A 80 4.90 14.79 -10.80
C VAL A 80 4.83 14.72 -9.27
N ASN A 81 3.79 14.10 -8.70
CA ASN A 81 3.59 14.04 -7.26
C ASN A 81 4.33 12.89 -6.55
N ASN A 82 4.88 11.91 -7.29
CA ASN A 82 5.51 10.71 -6.72
C ASN A 82 6.75 10.27 -7.53
N LEU A 83 7.52 11.21 -8.07
CA LEU A 83 8.74 10.93 -8.85
C LEU A 83 9.71 10.01 -8.09
N ASP A 84 9.81 10.17 -6.77
CA ASP A 84 10.66 9.41 -5.86
C ASP A 84 10.15 7.98 -5.58
N LYS A 85 8.91 7.65 -5.96
CA LYS A 85 8.22 6.39 -5.62
C LYS A 85 7.70 5.65 -6.85
N LEU A 86 8.14 6.04 -8.05
CA LEU A 86 7.76 5.35 -9.30
C LEU A 86 8.21 3.89 -9.32
N LEU A 87 9.37 3.63 -8.71
CA LEU A 87 9.93 2.31 -8.54
C LEU A 87 10.40 2.16 -7.09
N GLN A 88 10.12 1.00 -6.51
CA GLN A 88 10.64 0.65 -5.20
C GLN A 88 12.12 0.29 -5.37
N MET A 89 13.00 1.29 -5.24
CA MET A 89 14.43 1.12 -5.39
C MET A 89 15.10 0.93 -4.02
N PRO A 90 16.08 0.01 -3.90
CA PRO A 90 16.91 -0.06 -2.70
C PRO A 90 17.73 1.22 -2.61
N THR A 91 17.85 1.82 -1.43
CA THR A 91 18.67 3.03 -1.23
C THR A 91 20.13 2.68 -0.93
N GLY A 92 21.05 3.58 -1.27
CA GLY A 92 22.46 3.50 -0.84
C GLY A 92 23.51 3.62 -1.94
N CYS A 93 23.13 3.83 -3.21
CA CYS A 93 24.08 4.17 -4.27
C CYS A 93 24.26 5.70 -4.38
N CYS A 94 25.45 6.14 -4.78
CA CYS A 94 25.75 7.57 -5.02
C CYS A 94 24.77 8.22 -6.01
N GLU A 95 24.32 7.44 -7.01
CA GLU A 95 23.37 7.87 -8.05
C GLU A 95 21.94 8.13 -7.55
N GLN A 96 21.63 7.78 -6.31
CA GLN A 96 20.29 7.91 -5.73
C GLN A 96 20.14 9.18 -4.87
N THR A 97 21.07 10.14 -5.01
CA THR A 97 21.10 11.41 -4.26
C THR A 97 20.58 12.57 -5.09
#